data_AF-A0A0M8P2L1-F1
#
_entry.id   AF-A0A0M8P2L1-F1
#
_cell.length_a   1.000
_cell.length_b   1.000
_cell.length_c   1.000
_cell.angle_alpha   90.00
_cell.angle_beta   90.00
_cell.angle_gamma   90.00
#
_symmetry.space_group_name_H-M   'P 1'
#
loop_
_entity.id
_entity.type
_entity.pdbx_description
1 polymer ?
#
loop_
_entity_poly.entity_id
_entity_poly.type
_entity_poly.pdbx_seq_one_letter_code
_entity_poly.pdbx_strand_id
1 'polypeptide(L)'
;MRVLRAVLPTMRKQMSGVVANLGSIGGWSGTPAAGLYCATKAAVAIYTEALYGELAPFGIETTCIEPGYFRTNFLSGGHKVVAQNRLAELDIATESTREGLAAYDHHQPGDPAKGARVIVEALTKTGRCEGRKLPPRLALGRDAVAAIRAALARNQDGLDQWQDVVMTTDHDGVAS
;
A
#
# COMPACT_ATOMS: atom_id res chain seq x y z
N MET A 1 12.46 -3.91 -9.23
CA MET A 1 11.62 -5.13 -9.35
C MET A 1 12.14 -6.05 -10.46
N ARG A 2 12.75 -7.21 -10.13
CA ARG A 2 13.34 -8.12 -11.14
C ARG A 2 12.28 -8.86 -11.97
N VAL A 3 11.21 -9.34 -11.33
CA VAL A 3 10.14 -10.11 -11.98
C VAL A 3 9.44 -9.31 -13.08
N LEU A 4 9.08 -8.05 -12.80
CA LEU A 4 8.45 -7.17 -13.78
C LEU A 4 9.32 -6.94 -15.02
N ARG A 5 10.63 -6.74 -14.83
CA ARG A 5 11.57 -6.60 -15.96
C ARG A 5 11.60 -7.83 -16.86
N ALA A 6 11.39 -9.02 -16.30
CA ALA A 6 11.37 -10.26 -17.06
C ALA A 6 10.06 -10.46 -17.84
N VAL A 7 8.91 -10.09 -17.27
CA VAL A 7 7.59 -10.40 -17.86
C VAL A 7 7.04 -9.28 -18.75
N LEU A 8 7.33 -8.02 -18.44
CA LEU A 8 6.74 -6.87 -19.15
C LEU A 8 7.10 -6.80 -20.64
N PRO A 9 8.30 -7.20 -21.13
CA PRO A 9 8.56 -7.24 -22.57
C PRO A 9 7.58 -8.11 -23.34
N THR A 10 7.20 -9.28 -22.80
CA THR A 10 6.21 -10.16 -23.41
C THR A 10 4.82 -9.54 -23.34
N MET A 11 4.41 -9.02 -22.17
CA MET A 11 3.10 -8.40 -21.98
C MET A 11 2.88 -7.19 -22.92
N ARG A 12 3.91 -6.37 -23.13
CA ARG A 12 3.85 -5.23 -24.06
C ARG A 12 3.72 -5.68 -25.52
N LYS A 13 4.37 -6.77 -25.93
CA LYS A 13 4.25 -7.32 -27.29
C LYS A 13 2.85 -7.87 -27.57
N GLN A 14 2.22 -8.52 -26.58
CA GLN A 14 0.86 -9.06 -26.71
C GLN A 14 -0.26 -8.04 -26.46
N MET A 15 0.09 -6.79 -26.12
CA MET A 15 -0.84 -5.69 -25.86
C MET A 15 -1.94 -6.04 -24.84
N SER A 16 -1.62 -6.86 -23.84
CA SER A 16 -2.58 -7.34 -22.85
C SER A 16 -1.92 -7.89 -21.59
N GLY A 17 -2.67 -7.92 -20.49
CA GLY A 17 -2.31 -8.62 -19.27
C GLY A 17 -2.63 -7.82 -18.01
N VAL A 18 -2.37 -8.41 -16.84
CA VAL A 18 -2.60 -7.79 -15.55
C VAL A 18 -1.38 -7.93 -14.67
N VAL A 19 -0.91 -6.83 -14.08
CA VAL A 19 0.17 -6.77 -13.10
C VAL A 19 -0.40 -6.36 -11.76
N ALA A 20 -0.21 -7.19 -10.74
CA ALA A 20 -0.59 -6.87 -9.37
C ALA A 20 0.61 -7.00 -8.44
N ASN A 21 0.99 -5.89 -7.78
CA ASN A 21 2.01 -5.92 -6.74
C ASN A 21 1.35 -5.90 -5.36
N LEU A 22 1.96 -6.56 -4.38
CA LEU A 22 1.44 -6.61 -3.02
C LEU A 22 2.01 -5.47 -2.16
N GLY A 23 1.20 -4.43 -1.98
CA GLY A 23 1.41 -3.33 -1.05
C GLY A 23 1.04 -3.67 0.39
N SER A 24 0.53 -2.67 1.11
CA SER A 24 0.08 -2.72 2.49
C SER A 24 -0.57 -1.39 2.87
N ILE A 25 -1.43 -1.38 3.87
CA ILE A 25 -1.86 -0.14 4.56
C ILE A 25 -0.68 0.66 5.11
N GLY A 26 0.45 0.00 5.42
CA GLY A 26 1.70 0.66 5.81
C GLY A 26 2.33 1.52 4.71
N GLY A 27 1.85 1.44 3.47
CA GLY A 27 2.28 2.30 2.37
C GLY A 27 1.67 3.71 2.37
N TRP A 28 0.77 4.01 3.31
CA TRP A 28 0.08 5.30 3.41
C TRP A 28 0.56 6.18 4.57
N SER A 29 1.23 5.59 5.56
CA SER A 29 1.75 6.33 6.72
C SER A 29 2.88 5.58 7.40
N GLY A 30 3.84 6.33 7.97
CA GLY A 30 4.84 5.77 8.86
C GLY A 30 4.23 5.30 10.18
N THR A 31 4.71 4.17 10.70
CA THR A 31 4.37 3.69 12.04
C THR A 31 5.65 3.47 12.82
N PRO A 32 5.78 4.00 14.06
CA PRO A 32 6.92 3.73 14.91
C PRO A 32 7.19 2.22 15.04
N ALA A 33 8.46 1.81 15.13
CA ALA A 33 8.92 0.42 15.06
C ALA A 33 8.74 -0.30 13.71
N ALA A 34 8.01 0.27 12.74
CA ALA A 34 7.76 -0.33 11.42
C ALA A 34 8.16 0.57 10.25
N GLY A 35 8.93 1.64 10.49
CA GLY A 35 9.29 2.65 9.48
C GLY A 35 9.90 2.08 8.20
N LEU A 36 10.84 1.13 8.30
CA LEU A 36 11.42 0.47 7.12
C LEU A 36 10.38 -0.34 6.33
N TYR A 37 9.51 -1.07 7.03
CA TYR A 37 8.41 -1.78 6.38
C TYR A 37 7.49 -0.80 5.65
N CYS A 38 7.04 0.27 6.33
CA CYS A 38 6.21 1.32 5.73
C CYS A 38 6.86 1.94 4.49
N ALA A 39 8.14 2.31 4.57
CA ALA A 39 8.89 2.89 3.46
C ALA A 39 8.95 1.93 2.26
N THR A 40 9.25 0.65 2.47
CA THR A 40 9.26 -0.33 1.37
C THR A 40 7.89 -0.49 0.73
N LYS A 41 6.81 -0.50 1.53
CA LYS A 41 5.45 -0.66 1.02
C LYS A 41 4.95 0.59 0.29
N ALA A 42 5.32 1.78 0.75
CA ALA A 42 5.07 3.03 0.04
C ALA A 42 5.80 3.04 -1.32
N ALA A 43 7.08 2.63 -1.36
CA ALA A 43 7.84 2.54 -2.59
C ALA A 43 7.22 1.57 -3.60
N VAL A 44 6.74 0.40 -3.15
CA VAL A 44 6.01 -0.55 -4.02
C VAL A 44 4.74 0.08 -4.57
N ALA A 45 3.97 0.78 -3.75
CA ALA A 45 2.69 1.34 -4.16
C ALA A 45 2.86 2.48 -5.17
N ILE A 46 3.74 3.45 -4.88
CA ILE A 46 4.05 4.56 -5.81
C ILE A 46 4.65 4.04 -7.12
N TYR A 47 5.57 3.07 -7.05
CA TYR A 47 6.12 2.46 -8.26
C TYR A 47 5.02 1.78 -9.10
N THR A 48 4.04 1.17 -8.46
CA THR A 48 2.91 0.52 -9.14
C THR A 48 1.94 1.55 -9.75
N GLU A 49 1.76 2.71 -9.12
CA GLU A 49 0.99 3.83 -9.67
C GLU A 49 1.64 4.42 -10.93
N ALA A 50 2.96 4.58 -10.93
CA ALA A 50 3.69 4.98 -12.13
C ALA A 50 3.47 3.97 -13.27
N LEU A 51 3.63 2.68 -12.97
CA LEU A 51 3.38 1.60 -13.93
C LEU A 51 1.93 1.57 -14.45
N TYR A 52 0.95 1.95 -13.63
CA TYR A 52 -0.45 2.04 -14.07
C TYR A 52 -0.61 3.00 -15.25
N GLY A 53 0.07 4.16 -15.21
CA GLY A 53 0.09 5.09 -16.34
C GLY A 53 0.95 4.59 -17.51
N GLU A 54 2.16 4.13 -17.23
CA GLU A 54 3.13 3.69 -18.26
C GLU A 54 2.66 2.48 -19.07
N LEU A 55 1.90 1.57 -18.45
CA LEU A 55 1.49 0.30 -19.04
C LEU A 55 0.10 0.35 -19.70
N ALA A 56 -0.71 1.37 -19.39
CA ALA A 56 -2.05 1.53 -19.94
C ALA A 56 -2.10 1.58 -21.49
N PRO A 57 -1.19 2.28 -22.20
CA PRO A 57 -1.17 2.28 -23.67
C PRO A 57 -0.93 0.90 -24.28
N PHE A 58 -0.36 -0.04 -23.52
CA PHE A 58 -0.11 -1.42 -23.95
C PHE A 58 -1.25 -2.37 -23.58
N GLY A 59 -2.41 -1.88 -23.14
CA GLY A 59 -3.53 -2.73 -22.73
C GLY A 59 -3.25 -3.58 -21.47
N ILE A 60 -2.22 -3.22 -20.69
CA ILE A 60 -1.85 -3.93 -19.47
C ILE A 60 -2.43 -3.19 -18.27
N GLU A 61 -3.32 -3.85 -17.53
CA GLU A 61 -3.85 -3.32 -16.28
C GLU A 61 -2.85 -3.51 -15.15
N THR A 62 -2.79 -2.54 -14.25
CA THR A 62 -1.85 -2.58 -13.12
C THR A 62 -2.58 -2.22 -11.83
N THR A 63 -2.23 -2.83 -10.70
CA THR A 63 -2.76 -2.42 -9.41
C THR A 63 -1.82 -2.77 -8.26
N CYS A 64 -1.83 -1.93 -7.22
CA CYS A 64 -1.24 -2.27 -5.94
C CYS A 64 -2.33 -2.83 -5.03
N ILE A 65 -2.23 -4.10 -4.65
CA ILE A 65 -3.13 -4.70 -3.67
C ILE A 65 -2.66 -4.25 -2.28
N GLU A 66 -3.54 -3.63 -1.49
CA GLU A 66 -3.21 -3.05 -0.18
C GLU A 66 -4.05 -3.68 0.93
N PRO A 67 -3.64 -4.85 1.44
CA PRO A 67 -4.33 -5.47 2.56
C PRO A 67 -4.15 -4.70 3.85
N GLY A 68 -5.19 -4.73 4.67
CA GLY A 68 -5.08 -4.58 6.11
C GLY A 68 -4.52 -5.85 6.74
N TYR A 69 -4.96 -6.16 7.95
CA TYR A 69 -4.48 -7.32 8.68
C TYR A 69 -5.34 -8.55 8.38
N PHE A 70 -4.69 -9.60 7.91
CA PHE A 70 -5.28 -10.91 7.64
C PHE A 70 -4.65 -11.97 8.53
N ARG A 71 -5.46 -12.96 8.96
CA ARG A 71 -5.01 -14.11 9.77
C ARG A 71 -4.07 -15.01 9.00
N THR A 72 -2.82 -14.60 8.92
CA THR A 72 -1.70 -15.28 8.28
C THR A 72 -0.56 -15.35 9.29
N ASN A 73 0.45 -16.18 9.02
CA ASN A 73 1.63 -16.26 9.89
C ASN A 73 2.51 -15.00 9.82
N PHE A 74 2.09 -13.93 9.11
CA PHE A 74 2.86 -12.70 8.96
C PHE A 74 3.16 -12.03 10.31
N LEU A 75 2.23 -12.07 11.27
CA LEU A 75 2.48 -11.54 12.62
C LEU A 75 3.06 -12.58 13.58
N SER A 76 3.15 -13.83 13.17
CA SER A 76 3.71 -14.89 14.01
C SER A 76 5.23 -14.76 14.16
N GLY A 77 5.74 -15.29 15.27
CA GLY A 77 7.19 -15.31 15.56
C GLY A 77 7.98 -15.96 14.42
N GLY A 78 9.17 -15.43 14.13
CA GLY A 78 10.05 -15.94 13.06
C GLY A 78 9.71 -15.49 11.64
N HIS A 79 8.53 -14.90 11.41
CA HIS A 79 8.13 -14.37 10.10
C HIS A 79 8.35 -12.86 9.95
N LYS A 80 8.81 -12.20 11.02
CA LYS A 80 9.20 -10.79 11.05
C LYS A 80 10.65 -10.68 11.49
N VAL A 81 11.41 -9.81 10.84
CA VAL A 81 12.75 -9.45 11.29
C VAL A 81 12.62 -8.41 12.40
N VAL A 82 13.21 -8.71 13.55
CA VAL A 82 13.28 -7.79 14.70
C VAL A 82 14.68 -7.19 14.75
N ALA A 83 14.78 -5.91 15.10
CA ALA A 83 16.06 -5.24 15.27
C ALA A 83 16.90 -5.95 16.34
N GLN A 84 18.13 -6.33 15.98
CA GLN A 84 19.07 -6.98 16.91
C GLN A 84 19.59 -6.00 17.97
N ASN A 85 19.75 -4.72 17.59
CA ASN A 85 20.21 -3.66 18.47
C ASN A 85 19.04 -2.70 18.76
N ARG A 86 18.48 -2.78 19.97
CA ARG A 86 17.40 -1.91 20.44
C ARG A 86 17.99 -0.78 21.28
N LEU A 87 17.61 0.45 20.96
CA LEU A 87 17.89 1.61 21.80
C LEU A 87 16.74 1.78 22.78
N ALA A 88 16.97 1.54 24.07
CA ALA A 88 15.93 1.56 25.10
C ALA A 88 15.22 2.92 25.20
N GLU A 89 15.92 4.02 24.92
CA GLU A 89 15.35 5.38 24.89
C GLU A 89 14.22 5.56 23.86
N LEU A 90 14.19 4.76 22.79
CA LEU A 90 13.14 4.83 21.76
C LEU A 90 11.87 4.06 22.16
N ASP A 91 11.87 3.36 23.29
CA ASP A 91 10.75 2.51 23.70
C ASP A 91 9.50 3.30 24.02
N ILE A 92 9.67 4.52 24.54
CA ILE A 92 8.59 5.49 24.78
C ILE A 92 7.70 5.69 23.54
N ALA A 93 8.26 5.54 22.33
CA ALA A 93 7.57 5.74 21.07
C ALA A 93 7.28 4.44 20.30
N THR A 94 7.86 3.32 20.69
CA THR A 94 7.89 2.10 19.86
C THR A 94 7.35 0.84 20.53
N GLU A 95 7.25 0.82 21.86
CA GLU A 95 6.79 -0.34 22.62
C GLU A 95 5.33 -0.67 22.36
N SER A 96 4.44 0.33 22.43
CA SER A 96 3.00 0.16 22.19
C SER A 96 2.70 -0.44 20.81
N THR A 97 3.42 -0.04 19.76
CA THR A 97 3.28 -0.66 18.44
C THR A 97 3.70 -2.13 18.45
N ARG A 98 4.83 -2.46 19.08
CA ARG A 98 5.32 -3.84 19.13
C ARG A 98 4.37 -4.76 19.88
N GLU A 99 3.92 -4.32 21.06
CA GLU A 99 2.96 -5.05 21.89
C GLU A 99 1.62 -5.19 21.16
N GLY A 100 1.13 -4.11 20.55
CA GLY A 100 -0.08 -4.14 19.73
C GLY A 100 0.02 -5.15 18.60
N LEU A 101 1.12 -5.15 17.84
CA LEU A 101 1.34 -6.11 16.75
C LEU A 101 1.49 -7.56 17.23
N ALA A 102 2.03 -7.79 18.44
CA ALA A 102 2.12 -9.11 19.03
C ALA A 102 0.74 -9.61 19.49
N ALA A 103 -0.03 -8.76 20.18
CA ALA A 103 -1.38 -9.06 20.62
C ALA A 103 -2.37 -9.27 19.44
N TYR A 104 -2.11 -8.60 18.31
CA TYR A 104 -2.94 -8.72 17.12
C TYR A 104 -2.72 -10.03 16.34
N ASP A 105 -1.69 -10.80 16.67
CA ASP A 105 -1.49 -12.11 16.05
C ASP A 105 -2.68 -13.04 16.37
N HIS A 106 -3.11 -13.80 15.37
CA HIS A 106 -4.35 -14.60 15.33
C HIS A 106 -5.68 -13.84 15.55
N HIS A 107 -5.66 -12.57 15.95
CA HIS A 107 -6.83 -11.71 16.14
C HIS A 107 -7.11 -10.78 14.96
N GLN A 108 -6.34 -10.90 13.87
CA GLN A 108 -6.53 -10.10 12.68
C GLN A 108 -7.95 -10.29 12.11
N PRO A 109 -8.62 -9.22 11.65
CA PRO A 109 -10.01 -9.29 11.18
C PRO A 109 -10.14 -9.94 9.80
N GLY A 110 -9.09 -9.86 8.97
CA GLY A 110 -9.11 -10.37 7.61
C GLY A 110 -9.03 -11.90 7.53
N ASP A 111 -9.84 -12.47 6.66
CA ASP A 111 -9.82 -13.89 6.28
C ASP A 111 -9.04 -14.07 4.96
N PRO A 112 -7.89 -14.78 4.96
CA PRO A 112 -7.05 -14.89 3.78
C PRO A 112 -7.75 -15.51 2.57
N ALA A 113 -8.63 -16.48 2.79
CA ALA A 113 -9.36 -17.14 1.70
C ALA A 113 -10.36 -16.18 1.05
N LYS A 114 -11.03 -15.34 1.86
CA LYS A 114 -11.91 -14.29 1.34
C LYS A 114 -11.12 -13.20 0.61
N GLY A 115 -9.97 -12.79 1.15
CA GLY A 115 -9.07 -11.83 0.51
C GLY A 115 -8.58 -12.32 -0.85
N ALA A 116 -8.06 -13.55 -0.91
CA ALA A 116 -7.62 -14.18 -2.15
C ALA A 116 -8.74 -14.26 -3.20
N ARG A 117 -9.97 -14.60 -2.79
CA ARG A 117 -11.12 -14.64 -3.69
C ARG A 117 -11.43 -13.27 -4.31
N VAL A 118 -11.39 -12.20 -3.52
CA VAL A 118 -11.58 -10.84 -4.03
C VAL A 118 -10.46 -10.45 -4.99
N ILE A 119 -9.21 -10.82 -4.69
CA ILE A 119 -8.08 -10.56 -5.60
C ILE A 119 -8.30 -11.27 -6.94
N VAL A 120 -8.66 -12.57 -6.93
CA VAL A 120 -8.91 -13.32 -8.17
C VAL A 120 -10.04 -12.68 -8.97
N GLU A 121 -11.18 -12.38 -8.33
CA GLU A 121 -12.31 -11.72 -8.99
C GLU A 121 -11.89 -10.37 -9.60
N ALA A 122 -11.14 -9.54 -8.86
CA ALA A 122 -10.68 -8.24 -9.33
C ALA A 122 -9.71 -8.34 -10.52
N LEU A 123 -8.72 -9.22 -10.45
CA LEU A 123 -7.70 -9.36 -11.50
C LEU A 123 -8.21 -10.07 -12.75
N THR A 124 -9.26 -10.90 -12.61
CA THR A 124 -9.89 -11.59 -13.75
C THR A 124 -11.15 -10.89 -14.26
N LYS A 125 -11.58 -9.81 -13.60
CA LYS A 125 -12.84 -9.09 -13.88
C LYS A 125 -14.07 -10.00 -13.88
N THR A 126 -14.12 -10.92 -12.92
CA THR A 126 -15.21 -11.87 -12.77
C THR A 126 -15.97 -11.62 -11.47
N GLY A 127 -17.12 -12.29 -11.30
CA GLY A 127 -17.89 -12.28 -10.07
C GLY A 127 -18.29 -10.86 -9.66
N ARG A 128 -17.94 -10.44 -8.43
CA ARG A 128 -18.29 -9.10 -7.92
C ARG A 128 -17.58 -7.96 -8.64
N CYS A 129 -16.58 -8.26 -9.46
CA CYS A 129 -15.73 -7.29 -10.15
C CYS A 129 -16.01 -7.21 -11.66
N GLU A 130 -17.00 -7.93 -12.17
CA GLU A 130 -17.42 -7.82 -13.56
C GLU A 130 -17.80 -6.38 -13.92
N GLY A 131 -17.34 -5.92 -15.09
CA GLY A 131 -17.54 -4.55 -15.58
C GLY A 131 -16.78 -3.45 -14.81
N ARG A 132 -16.01 -3.78 -13.77
CA ARG A 132 -15.24 -2.77 -13.03
C ARG A 132 -13.86 -2.54 -13.66
N LYS A 133 -13.42 -1.29 -13.64
CA LYS A 133 -12.02 -0.94 -13.90
C LYS A 133 -11.19 -1.18 -12.66
N LEU A 134 -10.02 -1.80 -12.82
CA LEU A 134 -9.10 -1.99 -11.72
C LEU A 134 -8.49 -0.63 -11.30
N PRO A 135 -8.58 -0.23 -10.02
CA PRO A 135 -7.96 1.01 -9.56
C PRO A 135 -6.44 0.84 -9.45
N PRO A 136 -5.65 1.93 -9.49
CA PRO A 136 -4.20 1.86 -9.29
C PRO A 136 -3.82 1.32 -7.91
N ARG A 137 -4.69 1.49 -6.90
CA ARG A 137 -4.59 0.90 -5.57
C ARG A 137 -5.90 0.24 -5.16
N LEU A 138 -5.84 -1.02 -4.74
CA LEU A 138 -6.99 -1.82 -4.32
C LEU A 138 -6.86 -2.21 -2.85
N ALA A 139 -7.55 -1.48 -1.97
CA ALA A 139 -7.59 -1.77 -0.54
C ALA A 139 -8.40 -3.04 -0.23
N LEU A 140 -7.92 -3.87 0.69
CA LEU A 140 -8.61 -5.07 1.15
C LEU A 140 -8.75 -5.10 2.68
N GLY A 141 -9.99 -5.09 3.15
CA GLY A 141 -10.31 -5.11 4.58
C GLY A 141 -10.92 -3.80 5.08
N ARG A 142 -11.78 -3.88 6.10
CA ARG A 142 -12.42 -2.70 6.71
C ARG A 142 -11.39 -1.81 7.40
N ASP A 143 -10.47 -2.45 8.12
CA ASP A 143 -9.33 -1.82 8.77
C ASP A 143 -8.43 -1.11 7.76
N ALA A 144 -8.24 -1.69 6.57
CA ALA A 144 -7.52 -1.02 5.49
C ALA A 144 -8.19 0.26 5.04
N VAL A 145 -9.49 0.20 4.74
CA VAL A 145 -10.26 1.39 4.34
C VAL A 145 -10.20 2.47 5.42
N ALA A 146 -10.35 2.10 6.70
CA ALA A 146 -10.28 3.04 7.81
C ALA A 146 -8.89 3.69 7.94
N ALA A 147 -7.81 2.89 7.92
CA ALA A 147 -6.44 3.38 8.05
C ALA A 147 -6.05 4.31 6.89
N ILE A 148 -6.42 3.94 5.65
CA ILE A 148 -6.13 4.73 4.46
C ILE A 148 -6.89 6.06 4.50
N ARG A 149 -8.19 6.05 4.85
CA ARG A 149 -8.96 7.29 5.01
C ARG A 149 -8.36 8.22 6.06
N ALA A 150 -7.92 7.67 7.19
CA ALA A 150 -7.29 8.46 8.23
C ALA A 150 -5.94 9.07 7.76
N ALA A 151 -5.16 8.33 6.96
CA ALA A 151 -3.91 8.86 6.39
C ALA A 151 -4.17 9.98 5.38
N LEU A 152 -5.16 9.81 4.51
CA LEU A 152 -5.56 10.84 3.54
C LEU A 152 -6.04 12.11 4.24
N ALA A 153 -6.92 11.98 5.25
CA ALA A 153 -7.39 13.12 6.04
C ALA A 153 -6.24 13.88 6.71
N ARG A 154 -5.32 13.18 7.39
CA ARG A 154 -4.16 13.82 8.02
C ARG A 154 -3.27 14.58 7.02
N ASN A 155 -3.06 14.02 5.84
CA ASN A 155 -2.24 14.67 4.82
C ASN A 155 -2.96 15.90 4.23
N GLN A 156 -4.27 15.81 4.03
CA GLN A 156 -5.08 16.94 3.61
C GLN A 156 -5.08 18.06 4.66
N ASP A 157 -5.31 17.72 5.93
CA ASP A 157 -5.27 18.69 7.03
C ASP A 157 -3.92 19.43 7.09
N GLY A 158 -2.82 18.72 6.83
CA GLY A 158 -1.49 19.32 6.78
C GLY A 158 -1.29 20.31 5.63
N LEU A 159 -1.85 20.00 4.44
CA LEU A 159 -1.84 20.92 3.30
C LEU A 159 -2.70 22.15 3.60
N ASP A 160 -3.93 21.93 4.09
CA ASP A 160 -4.90 23.00 4.36
C ASP A 160 -4.37 23.98 5.44
N GLN A 161 -3.70 23.48 6.48
CA GLN A 161 -3.13 24.30 7.56
C GLN A 161 -1.91 25.14 7.16
N TRP A 162 -1.17 24.72 6.13
CA TRP A 162 0.05 25.38 5.68
C TRP A 162 -0.10 26.06 4.33
N GLN A 163 -1.27 25.98 3.70
CA GLN A 163 -1.51 26.43 2.33
C GLN A 163 -1.17 27.91 2.14
N ASP A 164 -1.51 28.76 3.12
CA ASP A 164 -1.23 30.20 3.12
C ASP A 164 0.26 30.54 3.08
N VAL A 165 1.13 29.64 3.56
CA VAL A 165 2.58 29.79 3.55
C VAL A 165 3.21 29.10 2.35
N VAL A 166 2.88 27.83 2.09
CA VAL A 166 3.57 27.05 1.04
C VAL A 166 3.21 27.51 -0.37
N MET A 167 2.05 28.15 -0.57
CA MET A 167 1.68 28.72 -1.87
C MET A 167 2.38 30.05 -2.19
N THR A 168 3.10 30.67 -1.25
CA THR A 168 3.81 31.94 -1.53
C THR A 168 5.16 31.74 -2.22
N THR A 169 5.51 30.51 -2.61
CA THR A 169 6.80 30.19 -3.23
C THR A 169 6.77 30.17 -4.76
N ASP A 170 5.60 30.39 -5.36
CA ASP A 170 5.50 30.55 -6.81
C ASP A 170 6.31 31.77 -7.27
N HIS A 171 6.88 31.68 -8.45
CA HIS A 171 7.63 32.79 -9.03
C HIS A 171 6.68 33.96 -9.34
N ASP A 172 7.04 35.20 -9.01
CA ASP A 172 6.19 36.41 -9.13
C ASP A 172 5.55 36.62 -10.53
N GLY A 173 6.16 36.04 -11.57
CA GLY A 173 5.66 36.08 -12.95
C GLY A 173 4.59 35.03 -13.30
N VAL A 174 4.22 34.14 -12.38
CA VAL A 174 3.13 33.16 -12.56
C VAL A 174 1.85 33.76 -11.97
N ALA A 175 0.78 33.83 -12.78
CA ALA A 175 -0.51 34.27 -12.28
C ALA A 175 -1.08 33.24 -11.31
N SER A 176 -1.49 33.71 -10.13
CA SER A 176 -2.23 32.95 -9.11
C SER A 176 -3.57 32.44 -9.63
#